data_AF-A0A7C6FTD6-F1
#
_entry.id   AF-A0A7C6FTD6-F1
#
_cell.length_a   1.000
_cell.length_b   1.000
_cell.length_c   1.000
_cell.angle_alpha   90.00
_cell.angle_beta   90.00
_cell.angle_gamma   90.00
#
_symmetry.space_group_name_H-M   'P 1'
#
loop_
_entity.id
_entity.type
_entity.pdbx_description
1 polymer ?
#
loop_
_entity_poly.entity_id
_entity_poly.type
_entity_poly.pdbx_seq_one_letter_code
_entity_poly.pdbx_strand_id
1 'polypeptide(L)'
;MSRCEIRITEPSAEMQQKIIRARKAIANQEPRYIKCPYCKHNAIVVYEDTRGHVESKCKKCGRITVFDVMSMRRLRRILSR
;
A
#
# COMPACT_ATOMS: atom_id res chain seq x y z
N MET A 1 0.62 22.71 20.53
CA MET A 1 0.48 21.41 19.81
C MET A 1 1.74 20.61 20.09
N SER A 2 1.66 19.60 20.96
CA SER A 2 2.81 18.82 21.40
C SER A 2 3.41 18.07 20.21
N ARG A 3 4.67 18.37 19.89
CA ARG A 3 5.44 17.67 18.85
C ARG A 3 5.80 16.29 19.40
N CYS A 4 4.95 15.28 19.16
CA CYS A 4 5.35 13.90 19.43
C CYS A 4 6.58 13.61 18.57
N GLU A 5 7.74 13.48 19.20
CA GLU A 5 8.94 13.01 18.53
C GLU A 5 8.70 11.59 18.06
N ILE A 6 8.51 11.42 16.75
CA ILE A 6 8.35 10.13 16.12
C ILE A 6 9.72 9.43 16.24
N ARG A 7 9.85 8.52 17.20
CA ARG A 7 11.05 7.70 17.37
C ARG A 7 11.14 6.75 16.18
N ILE A 8 12.09 7.01 15.29
CA ILE A 8 12.45 6.10 14.20
C ILE A 8 13.48 5.13 14.76
N THR A 9 13.12 3.87 14.87
CA THR A 9 14.04 2.80 15.29
C THR A 9 14.34 1.89 14.12
N GLU A 10 15.60 1.48 13.98
CA GLU A 10 15.97 0.50 12.97
C GLU A 10 15.33 -0.87 13.28
N PRO A 11 14.85 -1.60 12.26
CA PRO A 11 14.31 -2.93 12.45
C PRO A 11 15.41 -3.92 12.88
N SER A 12 15.04 -4.94 13.65
CA SER A 12 15.95 -6.02 14.05
C SER A 12 16.54 -6.75 12.85
N ALA A 13 17.71 -7.38 13.02
CA ALA A 13 18.37 -8.14 11.96
C ALA A 13 17.45 -9.22 11.34
N GLU A 14 16.65 -9.91 12.16
CA GLU A 14 15.66 -10.88 11.69
C GLU A 14 14.58 -10.23 10.80
N MET A 15 14.08 -9.07 11.21
CA MET A 15 13.08 -8.32 10.44
C MET A 15 13.67 -7.76 9.14
N GLN A 16 14.92 -7.31 9.16
CA GLN A 16 15.66 -6.90 7.96
C GLN A 16 15.78 -8.05 6.95
N GLN A 17 16.09 -9.27 7.42
CA GLN A 17 16.12 -10.45 6.55
C GLN A 17 14.76 -10.76 5.92
N LYS A 18 13.66 -10.62 6.68
CA LYS A 18 12.29 -10.75 6.15
C LYS A 18 12.01 -9.72 5.05
N ILE A 19 12.43 -8.45 5.24
CA ILE A 19 12.31 -7.40 4.23
C ILE A 19 13.12 -7.75 2.96
N ILE A 20 14.34 -8.25 3.10
CA ILE A 20 15.19 -8.66 1.97
C ILE A 20 14.53 -9.79 1.18
N ARG A 21 14.01 -10.83 1.86
CA ARG A 21 13.31 -11.95 1.21
C ARG A 21 12.06 -11.48 0.47
N ALA A 22 11.26 -10.61 1.10
CA ALA A 22 10.07 -10.03 0.47
C ALA A 22 10.44 -9.25 -0.81
N ARG A 23 11.48 -8.39 -0.75
CA ARG A 23 11.97 -7.64 -1.92
C ARG A 23 12.42 -8.55 -3.06
N LYS A 24 13.08 -9.67 -2.76
CA LYS A 24 13.47 -10.66 -3.77
C LYS A 24 12.26 -11.35 -4.40
N ALA A 25 11.23 -11.67 -3.62
CA ALA A 25 10.03 -12.34 -4.11
C ALA A 25 9.21 -11.49 -5.09
N ILE A 26 9.18 -10.16 -4.89
CA ILE A 26 8.47 -9.22 -5.75
C ILE A 26 9.30 -8.67 -6.91
N ALA A 27 10.60 -9.01 -7.01
CA ALA A 27 11.53 -8.38 -7.95
C ALA A 27 11.10 -8.52 -9.42
N ASN A 28 10.38 -9.60 -9.76
CA ASN A 28 9.89 -9.89 -11.10
C ASN A 28 8.37 -9.64 -11.25
N GLN A 29 7.71 -9.04 -10.26
CA GLN A 29 6.26 -8.79 -10.29
C GLN A 29 5.97 -7.33 -10.66
N GLU A 30 4.87 -7.07 -11.36
CA GLU A 30 4.47 -5.70 -11.68
C GLU A 30 3.76 -5.02 -10.50
N PRO A 31 4.28 -3.89 -9.98
CA PRO A 31 3.61 -3.13 -8.94
C PRO A 31 2.38 -2.40 -9.49
N ARG A 32 1.29 -2.42 -8.72
CA ARG A 32 0.05 -1.69 -9.03
C ARG A 32 -0.26 -0.67 -7.96
N TYR A 33 -0.66 0.53 -8.37
CA TYR A 33 -0.99 1.63 -7.46
C TYR A 33 -2.50 1.74 -7.26
N ILE A 34 -2.95 1.59 -6.01
CA ILE A 34 -4.33 1.85 -5.65
C ILE A 34 -4.46 3.31 -5.23
N LYS A 35 -5.39 4.04 -5.84
CA LYS A 35 -5.64 5.46 -5.55
C LYS A 35 -6.54 5.63 -4.34
N CYS A 36 -6.26 6.65 -3.55
CA CYS A 36 -7.14 7.11 -2.48
C CYS A 36 -8.49 7.53 -3.09
N PRO A 37 -9.63 7.04 -2.58
CA PRO A 37 -10.93 7.39 -3.13
C PRO A 37 -11.25 8.88 -2.99
N TYR A 38 -10.69 9.54 -1.96
CA TYR A 38 -10.96 10.94 -1.62
C TYR A 38 -10.12 11.93 -2.43
N CYS A 39 -8.79 11.79 -2.43
CA CYS A 39 -7.89 12.78 -3.04
C CYS A 39 -7.20 12.29 -4.32
N LYS A 40 -7.51 11.07 -4.78
CA LYS A 40 -6.95 10.40 -5.97
C LYS A 40 -5.42 10.24 -5.98
N HIS A 41 -4.73 10.59 -4.90
CA HIS A 41 -3.30 10.29 -4.72
C HIS A 41 -3.08 8.79 -4.56
N ASN A 42 -1.91 8.29 -4.95
CA ASN A 42 -1.57 6.89 -4.76
C ASN A 42 -1.53 6.57 -3.26
N ALA A 43 -2.46 5.74 -2.80
CA ALA A 43 -2.60 5.40 -1.39
C ALA A 43 -1.64 4.27 -1.00
N ILE A 44 -1.65 3.18 -1.77
CA ILE A 44 -0.84 1.98 -1.53
C ILE A 44 -0.34 1.38 -2.83
N VAL A 45 0.76 0.63 -2.74
CA VAL A 45 1.30 -0.21 -3.81
C VAL A 45 1.00 -1.66 -3.45
N VAL A 46 0.45 -2.41 -4.39
CA VAL A 46 0.14 -3.83 -4.25
C VAL A 46 0.79 -4.60 -5.40
N TYR A 47 1.25 -5.81 -5.14
CA TYR A 47 1.86 -6.67 -6.16
C TYR A 47 0.84 -7.71 -6.66
N GLU A 48 1.28 -8.63 -7.51
CA GLU A 48 0.41 -9.62 -8.15
C GLU A 48 -0.07 -10.68 -7.17
N ASP A 49 0.81 -11.08 -6.26
CA ASP A 49 0.56 -12.05 -5.19
C ASP A 49 -0.33 -11.53 -4.05
N THR A 50 -0.57 -10.21 -4.00
CA THR A 50 -1.31 -9.59 -2.91
C THR A 50 -2.81 -9.90 -3.00
N ARG A 51 -3.38 -10.45 -1.93
CA ARG A 51 -4.81 -10.82 -1.80
C ARG A 51 -5.36 -10.33 -0.45
N GLY A 52 -6.68 -10.10 -0.40
CA GLY A 52 -7.39 -9.73 0.83
C GLY A 52 -7.62 -8.23 1.01
N HIS A 53 -7.80 -7.82 2.27
CA HIS A 53 -8.14 -6.45 2.66
C HIS A 53 -6.93 -5.76 3.30
N VAL A 54 -6.69 -4.51 2.94
CA VAL A 54 -5.60 -3.69 3.49
C VAL A 54 -6.19 -2.38 4.00
N GLU A 55 -6.03 -2.09 5.28
CA GLU A 55 -6.30 -0.76 5.81
C GLU A 55 -5.05 0.12 5.70
N SER A 56 -5.20 1.31 5.13
CA SER A 56 -4.08 2.26 5.04
C SER A 56 -4.52 3.71 5.16
N LYS A 57 -3.63 4.52 5.73
CA LYS A 57 -3.77 5.97 5.82
C LYS A 57 -3.19 6.64 4.59
N CYS A 58 -3.99 7.45 3.90
CA CYS A 58 -3.49 8.23 2.78
C CYS A 58 -2.44 9.26 3.26
N LYS A 59 -1.23 9.20 2.69
CA LYS A 59 -0.13 10.12 3.01
C LYS A 59 -0.43 11.58 2.64
N LYS A 60 -1.38 11.83 1.74
CA LYS A 60 -1.77 13.18 1.29
C LYS A 60 -2.90 13.78 2.13
N CYS A 61 -4.04 13.11 2.23
CA CYS A 61 -5.23 13.66 2.91
C CYS A 61 -5.44 13.15 4.34
N GLY A 62 -4.62 12.19 4.81
CA GLY A 62 -4.68 11.66 6.17
C GLY A 62 -5.86 10.74 6.48
N ARG A 63 -6.79 10.52 5.53
CA ARG A 63 -7.94 9.62 5.72
C ARG A 63 -7.50 8.16 5.74
N ILE A 64 -8.04 7.38 6.67
CA ILE A 64 -7.87 5.93 6.77
C ILE A 64 -8.95 5.26 5.92
N THR A 65 -8.59 4.21 5.20
CA THR A 65 -9.52 3.50 4.30
C THR A 65 -9.12 2.04 4.20
N VAL A 66 -10.12 1.17 4.20
CA VAL A 66 -9.96 -0.25 3.89
C VAL A 66 -10.07 -0.44 2.39
N PHE A 67 -9.04 -1.04 1.80
CA PHE A 67 -8.96 -1.37 0.38
C PHE A 67 -9.14 -2.87 0.21
N ASP A 68 -10.12 -3.29 -0.59
CA ASP A 68 -10.19 -4.65 -1.11
C ASP A 68 -9.26 -4.75 -2.32
N VAL A 69 -8.12 -5.44 -2.15
CA VAL A 69 -7.07 -5.56 -3.17
C VAL A 69 -7.55 -6.32 -4.40
N MET A 70 -8.62 -7.13 -4.30
CA MET A 70 -9.21 -7.92 -5.38
C MET A 70 -10.32 -7.16 -6.10
N SER A 71 -11.28 -6.60 -5.36
CA SER A 71 -12.44 -5.91 -5.96
C SER A 71 -12.07 -4.52 -6.47
N MET A 72 -11.11 -3.85 -5.83
CA MET A 72 -10.60 -2.55 -6.28
C MET A 72 -9.45 -2.68 -7.30
N ARG A 73 -9.23 -3.89 -7.87
CA ARG A 73 -8.26 -4.15 -8.96
C ARG A 73 -8.51 -3.29 -10.19
N ARG A 74 -9.75 -2.86 -10.45
CA ARG A 74 -10.17 -2.24 -11.70
C ARG A 74 -11.03 -1.00 -11.45
N LEU A 75 -10.41 0.17 -11.37
CA LEU A 75 -11.10 1.44 -11.59
C LEU A 75 -11.18 1.84 -13.08
N ARG A 76 -10.91 0.91 -14.02
CA ARG A 76 -11.17 1.10 -15.46
C ARG A 76 -11.59 -0.20 -16.13
N ARG A 77 -12.90 -0.34 -16.35
CA ARG A 77 -13.55 -0.78 -17.61
C ARG A 77 -15.09 -0.73 -17.52
N ILE A 78 -15.66 0.29 -16.85
CA ILE A 78 -17.07 0.67 -17.04
C ILE A 78 -17.09 2.09 -17.59
N LEU A 79 -16.63 2.23 -18.84
CA LEU A 79 -16.84 3.39 -19.70
C LEU A 79 -16.63 2.92 -21.14
N SER A 80 -17.53 2.05 -21.54
CA SER A 80 -17.86 1.74 -22.93
C SER A 80 -19.29 1.21 -22.88
N ARG A 81 -20.21 2.17 -22.69
CA ARG A 81 -21.63 2.01 -22.97
C ARG A 81 -21.86 2.60 -24.35
#